data_AF-A0A926H6E8-F1
#
_entry.id   AF-A0A926H6E8-F1
#
_cell.length_a   1.000
_cell.length_b   1.000
_cell.length_c   1.000
_cell.angle_alpha   90.00
_cell.angle_beta   90.00
_cell.angle_gamma   90.00
#
_symmetry.space_group_name_H-M   'P 1'
#
loop_
_entity.id
_entity.type
_entity.pdbx_description
1 polymer ?
#
loop_
_entity_poly.entity_id
_entity_poly.type
_entity_poly.pdbx_seq_one_letter_code
_entity_poly.pdbx_strand_id
1 'polypeptide(L)'
;MQLRYVLSRLTLLSLATGSLWLSGCTNNDPAGPANPAAQYALSTVAGAYPNQTTYLQGLPNLNAATVDNSKAIELASFGSMYAYRDAVYMGKFGAPATLTKYTFDQTGKPVEAGRLIVPGANTFSTVMFVSETEAYASVGGGLATLIKFNPTTFTKTGDIDLSKLTKAGAASTFYLGAMQRDTKLYWGVHYFNRSFDPLTDSAYVAVIDLPTGKVDKLIADGRTAGIFSAGSSLSCFVKEANGDIYVQGDG
;
A
#
# COMPACT_ATOMS: atom_id res chain seq x y z
N MET A 1 -74.72 25.49 12.24
CA MET A 1 -73.63 24.89 13.03
C MET A 1 -73.38 25.82 14.22
N GLN A 2 -74.37 26.01 15.11
CA GLN A 2 -74.59 25.28 16.39
C GLN A 2 -73.30 25.27 17.24
N LEU A 3 -73.18 26.18 18.23
CA LEU A 3 -73.47 25.96 19.67
C LEU A 3 -72.36 25.13 20.36
N ARG A 4 -71.89 25.32 21.59
CA ARG A 4 -72.10 26.24 22.73
C ARG A 4 -71.11 25.76 23.83
N TYR A 5 -70.73 26.66 24.73
CA TYR A 5 -70.58 26.45 26.19
C TYR A 5 -69.43 25.67 26.88
N VAL A 6 -69.10 26.24 28.06
CA VAL A 6 -68.87 25.62 29.39
C VAL A 6 -67.42 25.24 29.73
N LEU A 7 -66.77 25.95 30.68
CA LEU A 7 -66.74 25.70 32.16
C LEU A 7 -65.85 24.48 32.49
N SER A 8 -64.89 24.51 33.42
CA SER A 8 -65.13 24.45 34.87
C SER A 8 -63.89 23.87 35.58
N ARG A 9 -63.44 24.51 36.68
CA ARG A 9 -63.00 23.94 38.00
C ARG A 9 -61.88 22.87 38.00
N LEU A 10 -61.14 22.52 39.05
CA LEU A 10 -61.04 22.87 40.47
C LEU A 10 -59.64 22.37 40.92
N THR A 11 -59.04 23.06 41.87
CA THR A 11 -57.98 22.57 42.78
C THR A 11 -58.27 21.20 43.41
N LEU A 12 -57.26 20.34 43.57
CA LEU A 12 -57.10 19.54 44.79
C LEU A 12 -55.65 19.06 45.01
N LEU A 13 -55.25 19.14 46.28
CA LEU A 13 -53.94 18.94 46.88
C LEU A 13 -54.00 17.61 47.67
N SER A 14 -53.03 16.69 47.52
CA SER A 14 -52.66 15.66 48.53
C SER A 14 -51.42 14.89 48.07
N LEU A 15 -50.25 15.11 48.68
CA LEU A 15 -49.63 14.35 49.79
C LEU A 15 -48.97 13.00 49.41
N ALA A 16 -47.65 13.07 49.28
CA ALA A 16 -46.59 12.17 49.77
C ALA A 16 -46.76 10.63 49.65
N THR A 17 -45.82 10.03 48.92
CA THR A 17 -45.08 8.83 49.39
C THR A 17 -43.71 8.78 48.72
N GLY A 18 -42.67 8.72 49.56
CA GLY A 18 -41.29 8.60 49.12
C GLY A 18 -40.98 7.24 48.52
N SER A 19 -40.03 7.22 47.60
CA SER A 19 -39.28 6.02 47.25
C SER A 19 -37.87 6.46 46.89
N LEU A 20 -36.97 6.41 47.89
CA LEU A 20 -35.54 6.37 47.64
C LEU A 20 -35.26 5.10 46.83
N TRP A 21 -34.93 5.25 45.56
CA TRP A 21 -34.25 4.20 44.81
C TRP A 21 -32.75 4.45 44.90
N LEU A 22 -32.12 3.72 45.83
CA LEU A 22 -30.69 3.45 45.84
C LEU A 22 -30.36 2.61 44.59
N SER A 23 -29.89 3.27 43.53
CA SER A 23 -29.22 2.56 42.43
C SER A 23 -27.75 2.38 42.80
N GLY A 24 -27.41 1.18 43.26
CA GLY A 24 -26.04 0.69 43.34
C GLY A 24 -25.50 0.30 41.95
N CYS A 25 -24.21 0.57 41.75
CA CYS A 25 -23.21 0.00 40.82
C CYS A 25 -23.73 -0.57 39.48
N THR A 26 -23.28 -0.09 38.31
CA THR A 26 -21.88 -0.17 37.84
C THR A 26 -21.47 1.07 37.05
N ASN A 27 -20.18 1.45 37.14
CA ASN A 27 -19.57 2.42 36.24
C ASN A 27 -19.59 1.85 34.80
N ASN A 28 -20.66 2.14 34.06
CA ASN A 28 -20.68 1.96 32.62
C ASN A 28 -20.11 3.25 32.01
N ASP A 29 -18.79 3.39 32.07
CA ASP A 29 -18.13 4.26 31.11
C ASP A 29 -18.49 3.72 29.72
N PRO A 30 -19.00 4.55 28.79
CA PRO A 30 -19.12 4.11 27.41
C PRO A 30 -17.73 3.69 26.97
N ALA A 31 -17.60 2.44 26.51
CA ALA A 31 -16.34 1.93 26.01
C ALA A 31 -15.76 2.96 25.04
N GLY A 32 -14.59 3.52 25.39
CA GLY A 32 -13.87 4.41 24.50
C GLY A 32 -13.69 3.75 23.14
N PRO A 33 -13.48 4.52 22.05
CA PRO A 33 -13.29 3.95 20.73
C PRO A 33 -12.25 2.83 20.81
N ALA A 34 -12.64 1.61 20.41
CA ALA A 34 -11.75 0.46 20.43
C ALA A 34 -10.48 0.82 19.66
N ASN A 35 -9.32 0.73 20.30
CA ASN A 35 -8.05 0.90 19.60
C ASN A 35 -8.05 -0.06 18.40
N PRO A 36 -7.73 0.40 17.18
CA PRO A 36 -7.67 -0.49 16.03
C PRO A 36 -6.69 -1.62 16.33
N ALA A 37 -7.14 -2.84 16.07
CA ALA A 37 -6.40 -4.06 16.40
C ALA A 37 -5.07 -4.18 15.64
N ALA A 38 -4.96 -3.52 14.49
CA ALA A 38 -3.71 -3.28 13.78
C ALA A 38 -3.59 -1.80 13.40
N GLN A 39 -2.55 -1.15 13.90
CA GLN A 39 -2.09 0.17 13.44
C GLN A 39 -0.88 0.05 12.52
N TYR A 40 -0.14 -1.04 12.65
CA TYR A 40 1.07 -1.34 11.90
C TYR A 40 0.92 -2.70 11.24
N ALA A 41 1.57 -2.88 10.09
CA ALA A 41 1.74 -4.17 9.45
C ALA A 41 3.20 -4.58 9.54
N LEU A 42 3.45 -5.84 9.89
CA LEU A 42 4.76 -6.44 9.91
C LEU A 42 4.81 -7.59 8.91
N SER A 43 5.81 -7.53 8.03
CA SER A 43 6.18 -8.63 7.13
C SER A 43 7.55 -9.13 7.54
N THR A 44 7.67 -10.41 7.90
CA THR A 44 8.95 -11.07 8.19
C THR A 44 9.23 -12.15 7.16
N VAL A 45 10.46 -12.23 6.66
CA VAL A 45 10.88 -13.27 5.73
C VAL A 45 11.75 -14.27 6.48
N ALA A 46 11.39 -15.55 6.41
CA ALA A 46 12.19 -16.64 6.95
C ALA A 46 12.71 -17.55 5.82
N GLY A 47 13.79 -18.28 6.11
CA GLY A 47 14.46 -19.16 5.15
C GLY A 47 15.57 -18.47 4.37
N ALA A 48 16.09 -19.16 3.36
CA ALA A 48 17.19 -18.71 2.52
C ALA A 48 16.85 -18.97 1.05
N TYR A 49 17.31 -18.11 0.15
CA TYR A 49 17.07 -18.30 -1.28
C TYR A 49 17.53 -19.70 -1.74
N PRO A 50 16.73 -20.44 -2.53
CA PRO A 50 15.45 -20.03 -3.13
C PRO A 50 14.20 -20.30 -2.27
N ASN A 51 14.34 -20.92 -1.09
CA ASN A 51 13.24 -21.36 -0.23
C ASN A 51 12.97 -20.34 0.88
N GLN A 52 12.08 -19.39 0.58
CA GLN A 52 11.70 -18.32 1.51
C GLN A 52 10.19 -18.32 1.75
N THR A 53 9.79 -17.98 2.97
CA THR A 53 8.38 -17.79 3.36
C THR A 53 8.23 -16.41 3.96
N THR A 54 7.19 -15.68 3.55
CA THR A 54 6.85 -14.37 4.12
C THR A 54 5.67 -14.52 5.08
N TYR A 55 5.81 -14.00 6.29
CA TYR A 55 4.78 -13.98 7.32
C TYR A 55 4.24 -12.56 7.45
N LEU A 56 2.94 -12.37 7.20
CA LEU A 56 2.26 -11.07 7.34
C LEU A 56 1.37 -11.07 8.58
N GLN A 57 1.49 -10.05 9.42
CA GLN A 57 0.62 -9.84 10.58
C GLN A 57 0.41 -8.35 10.89
N GLY A 58 -0.70 -8.04 11.57
CA GLY A 58 -0.99 -6.71 12.10
C GLY A 58 -0.53 -6.58 13.54
N LEU A 59 -0.04 -5.38 13.90
CA LEU A 59 0.39 -5.04 15.25
C LEU A 59 -0.38 -3.79 15.73
N PRO A 60 -0.87 -3.76 16.98
CA PRO A 60 -1.55 -2.57 17.52
C PRO A 60 -0.57 -1.43 17.80
N ASN A 61 0.70 -1.73 18.06
CA ASN A 61 1.79 -0.79 18.29
C ASN A 61 3.16 -1.47 18.07
N LEU A 62 4.24 -0.69 18.12
CA LEU A 62 5.62 -1.17 17.95
C LEU A 62 6.37 -1.33 19.30
N ASN A 63 5.68 -1.33 20.43
CA ASN A 63 6.30 -1.37 21.77
C ASN A 63 6.54 -2.80 22.29
N ALA A 64 6.40 -3.82 21.43
CA ALA A 64 6.62 -5.20 21.82
C ALA A 64 8.11 -5.51 21.91
N ALA A 65 8.56 -6.07 23.04
CA ALA A 65 9.93 -6.54 23.21
C ALA A 65 10.25 -7.75 22.30
N THR A 66 9.22 -8.54 21.97
CA THR A 66 9.29 -9.70 21.09
C THR A 66 8.05 -9.78 20.23
N VAL A 67 8.22 -10.18 18.97
CA VAL A 67 7.14 -10.49 18.05
C VAL A 67 7.38 -11.89 17.50
N ASP A 68 6.38 -12.76 17.60
CA ASP A 68 6.37 -14.08 16.96
C ASP A 68 5.41 -14.11 15.76
N ASN A 69 5.36 -15.21 15.03
CA ASN A 69 4.51 -15.34 13.83
C ASN A 69 3.17 -16.06 14.10
N SER A 70 2.76 -16.26 15.36
CA SER A 70 1.55 -17.04 15.70
C SER A 70 0.25 -16.44 15.18
N LYS A 71 0.24 -15.12 14.93
CA LYS A 71 -0.90 -14.38 14.36
C LYS A 71 -0.76 -14.09 12.86
N ALA A 72 0.33 -14.54 12.25
CA ALA A 72 0.61 -14.27 10.85
C ALA A 72 -0.14 -15.21 9.91
N ILE A 73 -0.38 -14.75 8.69
CA ILE A 73 -0.61 -15.64 7.55
C ILE A 73 0.72 -15.94 6.86
N GLU A 74 0.80 -17.10 6.24
CA GLU A 74 1.97 -17.51 5.45
C GLU A 74 1.76 -17.22 3.97
N LEU A 75 2.79 -16.65 3.34
CA LEU A 75 2.90 -16.49 1.89
C LEU A 75 4.10 -17.33 1.42
N ALA A 76 3.84 -18.28 0.52
CA ALA A 76 4.80 -19.30 0.08
C ALA A 76 5.86 -18.78 -0.92
N SER A 77 6.43 -17.60 -0.67
CA SER A 77 7.64 -17.05 -1.30
C SER A 77 8.06 -15.76 -0.60
N PHE A 78 9.16 -15.15 -1.05
CA PHE A 78 9.43 -13.74 -0.75
C PHE A 78 8.28 -12.85 -1.24
N GLY A 79 7.83 -11.93 -0.37
CA GLY A 79 6.77 -10.97 -0.64
C GLY A 79 7.19 -9.54 -0.33
N SER A 80 7.00 -8.66 -1.31
CA SER A 80 7.18 -7.21 -1.16
C SER A 80 5.91 -6.61 -0.56
N MET A 81 6.02 -5.67 0.38
CA MET A 81 4.88 -5.08 1.08
C MET A 81 4.72 -3.59 0.78
N TYR A 82 3.64 -3.21 0.11
CA TYR A 82 3.34 -1.81 -0.19
C TYR A 82 2.18 -1.33 0.69
N ALA A 83 2.42 -0.36 1.57
CA ALA A 83 1.37 0.24 2.39
C ALA A 83 0.63 1.32 1.60
N TYR A 84 -0.70 1.31 1.65
CA TYR A 84 -1.52 2.39 1.10
C TYR A 84 -2.80 2.53 1.90
N ARG A 85 -2.97 3.70 2.53
CA ARG A 85 -4.08 3.99 3.46
C ARG A 85 -4.13 3.00 4.62
N ASP A 86 -5.25 2.34 4.82
CA ASP A 86 -5.54 1.38 5.89
C ASP A 86 -5.24 -0.08 5.51
N ALA A 87 -4.57 -0.29 4.37
CA ALA A 87 -4.28 -1.62 3.84
C ALA A 87 -2.82 -1.80 3.45
N VAL A 88 -2.43 -3.06 3.31
CA VAL A 88 -1.15 -3.45 2.71
C VAL A 88 -1.38 -4.29 1.46
N TYR A 89 -0.50 -4.14 0.49
CA TYR A 89 -0.51 -4.90 -0.75
C TYR A 89 0.75 -5.76 -0.80
N MET A 90 0.58 -7.07 -0.91
CA MET A 90 1.66 -8.04 -0.97
C MET A 90 1.90 -8.50 -2.41
N GLY A 91 3.07 -8.17 -2.94
CA GLY A 91 3.55 -8.66 -4.23
C GLY A 91 4.48 -9.85 -4.02
N LYS A 92 4.00 -11.06 -4.31
CA LYS A 92 4.80 -12.29 -4.15
C LYS A 92 5.57 -12.65 -5.41
N PHE A 93 6.67 -13.38 -5.28
CA PHE A 93 7.26 -14.07 -6.43
C PHE A 93 6.43 -15.29 -6.82
N GLY A 94 6.16 -15.43 -8.12
CA GLY A 94 5.44 -16.54 -8.72
C GLY A 94 4.74 -16.13 -10.02
N ALA A 95 4.72 -17.02 -11.00
CA ALA A 95 3.94 -16.82 -12.22
C ALA A 95 2.51 -17.38 -12.03
N PRO A 96 1.44 -16.62 -12.32
CA PRO A 96 1.45 -15.22 -12.75
C PRO A 96 1.70 -14.25 -11.59
N ALA A 97 2.27 -13.08 -11.90
CA ALA A 97 2.48 -12.01 -10.93
C ALA A 97 1.16 -11.65 -10.25
N THR A 98 1.15 -11.69 -8.92
CA THR A 98 -0.04 -11.44 -8.10
C THR A 98 0.26 -10.39 -7.04
N LEU A 99 -0.58 -9.35 -6.98
CA LEU A 99 -0.57 -8.31 -5.95
C LEU A 99 -1.86 -8.44 -5.14
N THR A 100 -1.76 -8.88 -3.90
CA THR A 100 -2.92 -9.14 -3.02
C THR A 100 -3.05 -8.03 -1.97
N LYS A 101 -4.22 -7.42 -1.85
CA LYS A 101 -4.55 -6.47 -0.78
C LYS A 101 -4.97 -7.24 0.46
N TYR A 102 -4.44 -6.84 1.61
CA TYR A 102 -4.88 -7.27 2.92
C TYR A 102 -5.34 -6.08 3.75
N THR A 103 -6.49 -6.24 4.38
CA THR A 103 -6.90 -5.48 5.56
C THR A 103 -6.63 -6.33 6.80
N PHE A 104 -6.92 -5.82 8.00
CA PHE A 104 -6.73 -6.54 9.24
C PHE A 104 -8.03 -6.62 10.02
N ASP A 105 -8.33 -7.80 10.58
CA ASP A 105 -9.50 -7.98 11.43
C ASP A 105 -9.27 -7.40 12.85
N GLN A 106 -10.28 -7.54 13.72
CA GLN A 106 -10.24 -7.08 15.12
C GLN A 106 -9.20 -7.78 15.99
N THR A 107 -8.50 -8.79 15.48
CA THR A 107 -7.40 -9.49 16.17
C THR A 107 -6.02 -9.13 15.61
N GLY A 108 -5.98 -8.29 14.56
CA GLY A 108 -4.77 -7.97 13.81
C GLY A 108 -4.39 -9.05 12.79
N LYS A 109 -5.27 -10.01 12.51
CA LYS A 109 -5.01 -11.03 11.50
C LYS A 109 -5.29 -10.47 10.10
N PRO A 110 -4.40 -10.68 9.12
CA PRO A 110 -4.65 -10.25 7.74
C PRO A 110 -5.85 -10.96 7.12
N VAL A 111 -6.69 -10.18 6.44
CA VAL A 111 -7.84 -10.64 5.67
C VAL A 111 -7.68 -10.15 4.24
N GLU A 112 -7.74 -11.08 3.29
CA GLU A 112 -7.66 -10.71 1.88
C GLU A 112 -8.86 -9.86 1.46
N ALA A 113 -8.58 -8.70 0.87
CA ALA A 113 -9.58 -7.73 0.41
C ALA A 113 -9.61 -7.56 -1.12
N GLY A 114 -8.87 -8.40 -1.84
CA GLY A 114 -8.84 -8.47 -3.31
C GLY A 114 -7.44 -8.62 -3.87
N ARG A 115 -7.33 -8.86 -5.17
CA ARG A 115 -6.04 -9.12 -5.83
C ARG A 115 -6.03 -8.70 -7.30
N LEU A 116 -4.88 -8.19 -7.75
CA LEU A 116 -4.57 -7.97 -9.16
C LEU A 116 -3.65 -9.09 -9.65
N ILE A 117 -3.98 -9.66 -10.81
CA ILE A 117 -3.18 -10.72 -11.47
C ILE A 117 -2.72 -10.21 -12.82
N VAL A 118 -1.43 -10.37 -13.12
CA VAL A 118 -0.83 -10.00 -14.41
C VAL A 118 -0.20 -11.26 -15.04
N PRO A 119 -0.88 -11.86 -16.04
CA PRO A 119 -0.33 -12.99 -16.80
C PRO A 119 0.97 -12.62 -17.52
N GLY A 120 1.87 -13.59 -17.71
CA GLY A 120 3.14 -13.38 -18.40
C GLY A 120 4.22 -12.65 -17.59
N ALA A 121 3.93 -12.31 -16.34
CA ALA A 121 4.88 -11.76 -15.38
C ALA A 121 5.06 -12.70 -14.18
N ASN A 122 6.16 -12.51 -13.45
CA ASN A 122 6.55 -13.34 -12.31
C ASN A 122 6.43 -12.63 -10.96
N THR A 123 6.45 -11.30 -10.92
CA THR A 123 6.29 -10.55 -9.67
C THR A 123 6.02 -9.08 -9.95
N PHE A 124 5.61 -8.35 -8.92
CA PHE A 124 5.52 -6.88 -8.91
C PHE A 124 6.81 -6.31 -8.31
N SER A 125 7.48 -5.42 -9.03
CA SER A 125 8.78 -4.87 -8.61
C SER A 125 8.63 -3.56 -7.83
N THR A 126 7.78 -2.66 -8.31
CA THR A 126 7.44 -1.39 -7.65
C THR A 126 5.97 -1.09 -7.91
N VAL A 127 5.27 -0.57 -6.89
CA VAL A 127 3.88 -0.10 -6.98
C VAL A 127 3.81 1.34 -6.49
N MET A 128 3.14 2.19 -7.26
CA MET A 128 2.89 3.59 -6.94
C MET A 128 1.38 3.84 -6.92
N PHE A 129 0.86 4.26 -5.77
CA PHE A 129 -0.54 4.64 -5.63
C PHE A 129 -0.68 6.15 -5.85
N VAL A 130 -1.47 6.53 -6.85
CA VAL A 130 -1.76 7.93 -7.17
C VAL A 130 -3.06 8.37 -6.48
N SER A 131 -4.07 7.51 -6.50
CA SER A 131 -5.34 7.73 -5.82
C SER A 131 -6.02 6.41 -5.47
N GLU A 132 -7.24 6.45 -4.91
CA GLU A 132 -8.04 5.23 -4.64
C GLU A 132 -8.46 4.48 -5.91
N THR A 133 -8.44 5.15 -7.06
CA THR A 133 -8.91 4.60 -8.34
C THR A 133 -7.81 4.51 -9.39
N GLU A 134 -6.58 4.95 -9.07
CA GLU A 134 -5.46 4.95 -9.99
C GLU A 134 -4.14 4.60 -9.29
N ALA A 135 -3.47 3.58 -9.82
CA ALA A 135 -2.13 3.19 -9.43
C ALA A 135 -1.36 2.62 -10.63
N TYR A 136 -0.04 2.60 -10.48
CA TYR A 136 0.91 2.15 -11.48
C TYR A 136 1.84 1.11 -10.88
N ALA A 137 2.16 0.08 -11.66
CA ALA A 137 2.99 -1.01 -11.18
C ALA A 137 3.93 -1.52 -12.26
N SER A 138 5.19 -1.70 -11.92
CA SER A 138 6.15 -2.43 -12.75
C SER A 138 6.13 -3.91 -12.39
N VAL A 139 6.39 -4.75 -13.38
CA VAL A 139 6.39 -6.20 -13.20
C VAL A 139 7.71 -6.82 -13.69
N GLY A 140 8.22 -7.78 -12.94
CA GLY A 140 9.34 -8.61 -13.33
C GLY A 140 8.87 -9.81 -14.17
N GLY A 141 9.75 -10.36 -15.01
CA GLY A 141 9.42 -11.50 -15.89
C GLY A 141 9.55 -11.22 -17.38
N GLY A 142 10.17 -10.10 -17.76
CA GLY A 142 10.52 -9.79 -19.16
C GLY A 142 9.55 -8.86 -19.89
N LEU A 143 8.50 -8.38 -19.21
CA LEU A 143 7.62 -7.37 -19.79
C LEU A 143 8.20 -5.97 -19.62
N ALA A 144 8.37 -5.24 -20.72
CA ALA A 144 8.71 -3.83 -20.71
C ALA A 144 7.42 -2.98 -20.67
N THR A 145 6.63 -3.11 -19.61
CA THR A 145 5.36 -2.38 -19.44
C THR A 145 5.20 -1.88 -18.02
N LEU A 146 4.51 -0.74 -17.87
CA LEU A 146 3.93 -0.31 -16.61
C LEU A 146 2.43 -0.57 -16.62
N ILE A 147 1.95 -1.34 -15.66
CA ILE A 147 0.54 -1.69 -15.51
C ILE A 147 -0.18 -0.53 -14.83
N LYS A 148 -1.20 0.03 -15.49
CA LYS A 148 -2.16 0.95 -14.86
C LYS A 148 -3.34 0.14 -14.33
N PHE A 149 -3.74 0.36 -13.08
CA PHE A 149 -4.87 -0.35 -12.47
C PHE A 149 -5.64 0.51 -11.47
N ASN A 150 -6.86 0.08 -11.15
CA ASN A 150 -7.68 0.65 -10.10
C ASN A 150 -7.49 -0.15 -8.79
N PRO A 151 -6.92 0.45 -7.72
CA PRO A 151 -6.67 -0.24 -6.44
C PRO A 151 -7.91 -0.68 -5.66
N THR A 152 -9.07 -0.07 -5.95
CA THR A 152 -10.34 -0.39 -5.31
C THR A 152 -11.03 -1.57 -5.99
N THR A 153 -11.01 -1.64 -7.32
CA THR A 153 -11.68 -2.71 -8.09
C THR A 153 -10.74 -3.83 -8.54
N PHE A 154 -9.43 -3.68 -8.34
CA PHE A 154 -8.38 -4.57 -8.83
C PHE A 154 -8.41 -4.82 -10.34
N THR A 155 -8.98 -3.87 -11.08
CA THR A 155 -9.09 -3.97 -12.53
C THR A 155 -7.88 -3.30 -13.17
N LYS A 156 -7.21 -4.02 -14.07
CA LYS A 156 -6.22 -3.43 -14.97
C LYS A 156 -6.94 -2.46 -15.92
N THR A 157 -6.50 -1.21 -15.97
CA THR A 157 -7.11 -0.14 -16.77
C THR A 157 -6.24 0.31 -17.94
N GLY A 158 -5.01 -0.19 -18.04
CA GLY A 158 -4.14 0.10 -19.18
C GLY A 158 -2.72 -0.40 -19.01
N ASP A 159 -1.91 -0.17 -20.04
CA ASP A 159 -0.49 -0.44 -20.11
C ASP A 159 0.23 0.81 -20.64
N ILE A 160 1.42 1.07 -20.13
CA ILE A 160 2.35 2.06 -20.68
C ILE A 160 3.56 1.30 -21.21
N ASP A 161 3.84 1.46 -22.50
CA ASP A 161 4.97 0.83 -23.15
C ASP A 161 6.30 1.43 -22.67
N LEU A 162 7.15 0.58 -22.10
CA LEU A 162 8.49 0.93 -21.63
C LEU A 162 9.59 0.36 -22.54
N SER A 163 9.25 -0.20 -23.71
CA SER A 163 10.21 -0.79 -24.65
C SER A 163 11.35 0.17 -25.01
N LYS A 164 11.07 1.47 -25.10
CA LYS A 164 12.06 2.54 -25.34
C LYS A 164 13.10 2.71 -24.22
N LEU A 165 12.81 2.19 -23.03
CA LEU A 165 13.73 2.25 -21.90
C LEU A 165 14.68 1.05 -21.87
N THR A 166 14.48 0.04 -22.71
CA THR A 166 15.37 -1.13 -22.76
C THR A 166 16.76 -0.76 -23.25
N LYS A 167 17.78 -1.48 -22.78
CA LYS A 167 19.18 -1.25 -23.14
C LYS A 167 19.82 -2.52 -23.69
N ALA A 168 20.57 -2.39 -24.77
CA ALA A 168 21.33 -3.51 -25.33
C ALA A 168 22.28 -4.10 -24.27
N GLY A 169 22.37 -5.43 -24.20
CA GLY A 169 23.16 -6.15 -23.21
C GLY A 169 22.46 -6.33 -21.85
N ALA A 170 21.38 -5.60 -21.56
CA ALA A 170 20.58 -5.83 -20.36
C ALA A 170 19.81 -7.14 -20.45
N ALA A 171 19.97 -8.00 -19.45
CA ALA A 171 19.13 -9.19 -19.31
C ALA A 171 17.73 -8.81 -18.82
N SER A 172 17.63 -7.74 -18.04
CA SER A 172 16.37 -7.14 -17.62
C SER A 172 16.54 -5.65 -17.33
N THR A 173 15.45 -4.90 -17.48
CA THR A 173 15.35 -3.51 -17.01
C THR A 173 14.59 -3.53 -15.71
N PHE A 174 15.23 -3.07 -14.64
CA PHE A 174 14.63 -2.97 -13.32
C PHE A 174 14.03 -1.60 -13.13
N TYR A 175 12.81 -1.60 -12.60
CA TYR A 175 11.99 -0.41 -12.43
C TYR A 175 11.82 -0.18 -10.93
N LEU A 176 12.65 0.71 -10.38
CA LEU A 176 12.93 0.84 -8.96
C LEU A 176 12.39 2.16 -8.41
N GLY A 177 11.43 2.06 -7.49
CA GLY A 177 10.83 3.25 -6.88
C GLY A 177 10.10 4.12 -7.91
N ALA A 178 9.30 5.03 -7.37
CA ALA A 178 8.59 5.98 -8.20
C ALA A 178 8.19 7.20 -7.38
N MET A 179 7.83 8.27 -8.07
CA MET A 179 7.16 9.42 -7.47
C MET A 179 6.29 10.13 -8.50
N GLN A 180 5.07 10.50 -8.12
CA GLN A 180 4.21 11.34 -8.93
C GLN A 180 4.37 12.82 -8.54
N ARG A 181 4.50 13.68 -9.55
CA ARG A 181 4.35 15.13 -9.43
C ARG A 181 3.56 15.65 -10.62
N ASP A 182 2.47 16.37 -10.31
CA ASP A 182 1.54 16.91 -11.29
C ASP A 182 1.06 15.81 -12.25
N THR A 183 1.16 16.06 -13.56
CA THR A 183 0.79 15.12 -14.63
C THR A 183 1.92 14.16 -15.02
N LYS A 184 3.00 14.10 -14.23
CA LYS A 184 4.18 13.28 -14.53
C LYS A 184 4.42 12.23 -13.45
N LEU A 185 4.88 11.08 -13.92
CA LEU A 185 5.38 10.00 -13.08
C LEU A 185 6.87 9.82 -13.33
N TYR A 186 7.63 9.88 -12.26
CA TYR A 186 9.08 9.68 -12.24
C TYR A 186 9.33 8.26 -11.75
N TRP A 187 10.09 7.49 -12.52
CA TRP A 187 10.32 6.07 -12.22
C TRP A 187 11.79 5.74 -12.34
N GLY A 188 12.38 5.14 -11.31
CA GLY A 188 13.79 4.78 -11.34
C GLY A 188 14.04 3.60 -12.27
N VAL A 189 15.13 3.67 -13.04
CA VAL A 189 15.50 2.65 -14.02
C VAL A 189 16.91 2.18 -13.74
N HIS A 190 17.11 0.88 -13.70
CA HIS A 190 18.41 0.25 -13.51
C HIS A 190 18.60 -0.89 -14.53
N TYR A 191 19.79 -0.97 -15.11
CA TYR A 191 20.15 -1.96 -16.11
C TYR A 191 21.13 -2.97 -15.54
N PHE A 192 20.74 -4.25 -15.55
CA PHE A 192 21.59 -5.34 -15.09
C PHE A 192 21.85 -6.35 -16.20
N ASN A 193 23.05 -6.92 -16.21
CA ASN A 193 23.36 -8.09 -17.02
C ASN A 193 22.74 -9.35 -16.40
N ARG A 194 22.99 -10.53 -16.99
CA ARG A 194 22.46 -11.81 -16.49
C ARG A 194 23.07 -12.25 -15.14
N SER A 195 24.24 -11.72 -14.79
CA SER A 195 24.94 -11.94 -13.53
C SER A 195 24.54 -10.96 -12.43
N PHE A 196 23.56 -10.07 -12.69
CA PHE A 196 23.16 -8.97 -11.81
C PHE A 196 24.25 -7.91 -11.58
N ASP A 197 25.21 -7.78 -12.49
CA ASP A 197 26.14 -6.64 -12.48
C ASP A 197 25.48 -5.42 -13.15
N PRO A 198 25.62 -4.21 -12.59
CA PRO A 198 25.21 -2.97 -13.25
C PRO A 198 25.86 -2.83 -14.63
N LEU A 199 25.09 -2.41 -15.63
CA LEU A 199 25.59 -2.14 -16.99
C LEU A 199 25.94 -0.68 -17.23
N THR A 200 25.72 0.17 -16.24
CA THR A 200 25.86 1.61 -16.32
C THR A 200 26.36 2.15 -15.01
N ASP A 201 27.08 3.27 -15.08
CA ASP A 201 27.64 3.99 -13.94
C ASP A 201 26.93 5.35 -13.80
N SER A 202 25.60 5.31 -13.74
CA SER A 202 24.73 6.49 -13.75
C SER A 202 23.35 6.15 -13.18
N ALA A 203 22.74 7.10 -12.48
CA ALA A 203 21.33 7.03 -12.12
C ALA A 203 20.45 7.38 -13.32
N TYR A 204 19.37 6.61 -13.53
CA TYR A 204 18.39 6.88 -14.60
C TYR A 204 16.97 7.01 -14.09
N VAL A 205 16.29 8.10 -14.45
CA VAL A 205 14.88 8.33 -14.09
C VAL A 205 14.06 8.51 -15.36
N ALA A 206 13.14 7.58 -15.62
CA ALA A 206 12.15 7.75 -16.68
C ALA A 206 11.10 8.77 -16.22
N VAL A 207 10.79 9.71 -17.11
CA VAL A 207 9.67 10.65 -16.94
C VAL A 207 8.56 10.20 -17.87
N ILE A 208 7.41 9.91 -17.29
CA ILE A 208 6.23 9.41 -17.99
C ILE A 208 5.13 10.47 -17.89
N ASP A 209 4.57 10.86 -19.03
CA ASP A 209 3.39 11.70 -19.09
C ASP A 209 2.13 10.88 -18.85
N LEU A 210 1.42 11.19 -17.76
CA LEU A 210 0.23 10.47 -17.35
C LEU A 210 -0.97 10.69 -18.30
N PRO A 211 -1.24 11.91 -18.81
CA PRO A 211 -2.32 12.13 -19.76
C PRO A 211 -2.19 11.32 -21.06
N THR A 212 -0.99 11.24 -21.63
CA THR A 212 -0.75 10.52 -22.89
C THR A 212 -0.37 9.06 -22.68
N GLY A 213 0.04 8.67 -21.47
CA GLY A 213 0.53 7.32 -21.17
C GLY A 213 1.83 6.99 -21.90
N LYS A 214 2.73 7.96 -22.06
CA LYS A 214 3.97 7.80 -22.84
C LYS A 214 5.20 8.21 -22.03
N VAL A 215 6.31 7.53 -22.29
CA VAL A 215 7.62 7.97 -21.83
C VAL A 215 8.00 9.25 -22.56
N ASP A 216 8.20 10.34 -21.82
CA ASP A 216 8.65 11.63 -22.35
C ASP A 216 10.15 11.63 -22.58
N LYS A 217 10.90 11.24 -21.55
CA LYS A 217 12.37 11.27 -21.55
C LYS A 217 12.94 10.35 -20.48
N LEU A 218 14.21 10.04 -20.64
CA LEU A 218 15.04 9.38 -19.64
C LEU A 218 16.09 10.40 -19.16
N ILE A 219 16.03 10.76 -17.88
CA ILE A 219 17.04 11.60 -17.24
C ILE A 219 18.19 10.70 -16.82
N ALA A 220 19.43 11.16 -17.01
CA ALA A 220 20.64 10.47 -16.57
C ALA A 220 21.47 11.40 -15.69
N ASP A 221 22.05 10.87 -14.62
CA ASP A 221 22.98 11.57 -13.73
C ASP A 221 24.22 10.72 -13.48
N GLY A 222 25.37 11.19 -13.96
CA GLY A 222 26.65 10.50 -13.85
C GLY A 222 27.43 10.82 -12.57
N ARG A 223 26.83 11.52 -11.59
CA ARG A 223 27.47 11.80 -10.30
C ARG A 223 27.39 10.63 -9.31
N THR A 224 26.71 9.55 -9.68
CA THR A 224 26.41 8.35 -8.89
C THR A 224 26.50 7.13 -9.79
N ALA A 225 26.83 5.97 -9.22
CA ALA A 225 26.93 4.72 -9.98
C ALA A 225 25.56 4.16 -10.41
N GLY A 226 24.50 4.53 -9.69
CA GLY A 226 23.16 4.02 -9.93
C GLY A 226 22.10 4.73 -9.09
N ILE A 227 20.85 4.31 -9.24
CA ILE A 227 19.78 4.62 -8.29
C ILE A 227 19.81 3.57 -7.19
N PHE A 228 19.72 4.03 -5.93
CA PHE A 228 19.68 3.15 -4.78
C PHE A 228 18.54 2.15 -4.89
N SER A 229 18.91 0.87 -4.88
CA SER A 229 17.96 -0.25 -4.86
C SER A 229 17.79 -0.72 -3.42
N ALA A 230 16.80 -0.14 -2.73
CA ALA A 230 16.44 -0.54 -1.36
C ALA A 230 15.76 -1.93 -1.26
N GLY A 231 15.67 -2.66 -2.37
CA GLY A 231 14.81 -3.85 -2.50
C GLY A 231 13.38 -3.48 -2.95
N SER A 232 12.60 -4.50 -3.29
CA SER A 232 11.21 -4.29 -3.72
C SER A 232 10.37 -3.80 -2.54
N SER A 233 9.48 -2.84 -2.79
CA SER A 233 8.64 -2.10 -1.82
C SER A 233 9.24 -0.91 -1.05
N LEU A 234 10.51 -0.60 -1.22
CA LEU A 234 11.09 0.66 -0.72
C LEU A 234 11.35 1.62 -1.89
N SER A 235 10.85 2.85 -1.79
CA SER A 235 11.09 3.87 -2.81
C SER A 235 12.37 4.64 -2.50
N CYS A 236 13.25 4.75 -3.48
CA CYS A 236 14.42 5.63 -3.47
C CYS A 236 14.08 7.11 -3.76
N PHE A 237 12.78 7.43 -3.89
CA PHE A 237 12.29 8.77 -4.16
C PHE A 237 11.68 9.39 -2.90
N VAL A 238 12.00 10.66 -2.67
CA VAL A 238 11.33 11.51 -1.68
C VAL A 238 10.78 12.74 -2.40
N LYS A 239 9.55 13.14 -2.05
CA LYS A 239 8.96 14.40 -2.52
C LYS A 239 8.78 15.34 -1.35
N GLU A 240 9.33 16.54 -1.48
CA GLU A 240 9.17 17.60 -0.49
C GLU A 240 7.87 18.39 -0.68
N ALA A 241 7.53 19.21 0.30
CA ALA A 241 6.29 20.00 0.32
C ALA A 241 6.22 21.04 -0.82
N ASN A 242 7.37 21.54 -1.28
CA ASN A 242 7.51 22.40 -2.47
C ASN A 242 7.30 21.65 -3.80
N GLY A 243 7.17 20.32 -3.77
CA GLY A 243 7.05 19.48 -4.95
C GLY A 243 8.38 19.06 -5.57
N ASP A 244 9.53 19.39 -4.95
CA ASP A 244 10.81 18.89 -5.42
C ASP A 244 10.95 17.40 -5.13
N ILE A 245 11.54 16.68 -6.09
CA ILE A 245 11.76 15.23 -6.01
C ILE A 245 13.25 15.00 -5.86
N TYR A 246 13.61 14.31 -4.78
CA TYR A 246 14.96 13.85 -4.51
C TYR A 246 15.03 12.34 -4.77
N VAL A 247 16.14 11.91 -5.36
CA VAL A 247 16.38 10.50 -5.69
C VAL A 247 17.67 10.09 -5.02
N GLN A 248 17.62 9.03 -4.23
CA GLN A 248 18.80 8.45 -3.60
C GLN A 248 19.61 7.68 -4.65
N GLY A 249 20.88 8.04 -4.81
CA GLY A 249 21.85 7.31 -5.63
C GLY A 249 22.61 6.25 -4.83
N ASP A 250 23.27 5.34 -5.54
CA ASP A 250 24.28 4.44 -4.98
C ASP A 250 25.57 5.23 -4.66
N GLY A 251 26.11 5.04 -3.45
CA GLY A 251 27.33 5.68 -2.98
C GLY A 251 28.59 4.85 -3.17
#